data_AF-T1EM94-F1
#
_entry.id   AF-T1EM94-F1
#
_cell.length_a   1.000
_cell.length_b   1.000
_cell.length_c   1.000
_cell.angle_alpha   90.00
_cell.angle_beta   90.00
_cell.angle_gamma   90.00
#
_symmetry.space_group_name_H-M   'P 1'
#
loop_
_entity.id
_entity.type
_entity.pdbx_description
1 polymer ?
#
loop_
_entity_poly.entity_id
_entity_poly.type
_entity_poly.pdbx_seq_one_letter_code
_entity_poly.pdbx_strand_id
1 'polypeptide(L)'
;MPQASWRQVTIEKTPSYFVTKNVPKRIFTMSPKMKLIIVVRDPVTRAISDYTQAKAKKKQMPSFEEMVFLGGSRAKNWGAIRIGVYSNYLKRWLKYFPARNIHIVHGERLINDPGAELALLQDFLGLERQVTQESFYFDPVKKFPCLRYKQSLSSSSSSSKPTTSSSFQTQCLGKTKGRRHPKVDPMTLTYLRDYYRPYNQLFYRMIGVNFAWP
;
A
#
# COMPACT_ATOMS: atom_id res chain seq x y z
N MET A 1 -19.06 13.22 0.11
CA MET A 1 -18.65 12.19 1.09
C MET A 1 -19.87 11.89 1.97
N PRO A 2 -20.08 10.66 2.44
CA PRO A 2 -21.16 10.37 3.37
C PRO A 2 -20.97 11.19 4.67
N GLN A 3 -22.07 11.57 5.32
CA GLN A 3 -22.04 12.29 6.58
C GLN A 3 -21.41 11.40 7.66
N ALA A 4 -20.38 11.90 8.34
CA ALA A 4 -19.72 11.22 9.45
C ALA A 4 -20.23 11.78 10.79
N SER A 5 -20.43 10.91 11.78
CA SER A 5 -20.72 11.34 13.14
C SER A 5 -19.47 11.87 13.84
N TRP A 6 -19.65 12.55 14.99
CA TRP A 6 -18.54 13.08 15.78
C TRP A 6 -17.58 12.01 16.32
N ARG A 7 -18.01 10.74 16.38
CA ARG A 7 -17.18 9.59 16.79
C ARG A 7 -16.47 8.91 15.62
N GLN A 8 -16.69 9.35 14.39
CA GLN A 8 -16.13 8.72 13.20
C GLN A 8 -14.97 9.53 12.63
N VAL A 9 -13.95 8.82 12.16
CA VAL A 9 -12.83 9.41 11.41
C VAL A 9 -13.06 9.16 9.93
N THR A 10 -13.11 10.24 9.14
CA THR A 10 -13.23 10.16 7.69
C THR A 10 -11.85 9.99 7.05
N ILE A 11 -11.68 8.95 6.23
CA ILE A 11 -10.43 8.65 5.52
C ILE A 11 -10.69 8.66 4.00
N GLU A 12 -9.81 9.31 3.26
CA GLU A 12 -9.75 9.27 1.79
C GLU A 12 -8.41 8.66 1.34
N LYS A 13 -8.38 8.01 0.17
CA LYS A 13 -7.15 7.36 -0.33
C LYS A 13 -6.90 7.63 -1.82
N THR A 14 -5.96 8.53 -2.10
CA THR A 14 -5.46 8.82 -3.45
C THR A 14 -3.94 8.59 -3.54
N PRO A 15 -3.48 7.46 -4.10
CA PRO A 15 -2.06 7.09 -4.11
C PRO A 15 -1.14 8.11 -4.80
N SER A 16 -1.66 8.81 -5.82
CA SER A 16 -0.88 9.79 -6.60
C SER A 16 -0.54 11.06 -5.81
N TYR A 17 -1.20 11.32 -4.67
CA TYR A 17 -0.85 12.44 -3.80
C TYR A 17 0.61 12.41 -3.39
N PHE A 18 1.12 11.23 -3.00
CA PHE A 18 2.46 11.08 -2.47
C PHE A 18 3.54 11.65 -3.40
N VAL A 19 3.38 11.46 -4.71
CA VAL A 19 4.36 11.90 -5.71
C VAL A 19 4.13 13.29 -6.29
N THR A 20 2.93 13.85 -6.11
CA THR A 20 2.51 15.11 -6.74
C THR A 20 3.10 16.32 -6.00
N LYS A 21 3.78 17.22 -6.73
CA LYS A 21 4.60 18.31 -6.17
C LYS A 21 3.86 19.25 -5.22
N ASN A 22 2.67 19.69 -5.60
CA ASN A 22 1.95 20.74 -4.88
C ASN A 22 0.98 20.21 -3.81
N VAL A 23 0.80 18.89 -3.71
CA VAL A 23 -0.17 18.28 -2.79
C VAL A 23 0.17 18.50 -1.31
N PRO A 24 1.44 18.35 -0.85
CA PRO A 24 1.77 18.60 0.56
C PRO A 24 1.36 20.00 1.03
N LYS A 25 1.65 21.03 0.22
CA LYS A 25 1.25 22.42 0.52
C LYS A 25 -0.27 22.56 0.59
N ARG A 26 -1.01 22.02 -0.39
CA ARG A 26 -2.48 22.13 -0.44
C ARG A 26 -3.15 21.46 0.77
N ILE A 27 -2.70 20.25 1.13
CA ILE A 27 -3.25 19.55 2.31
C ILE A 27 -2.89 20.30 3.60
N PHE A 28 -1.68 20.84 3.69
CA PHE A 28 -1.27 21.63 4.85
C PHE A 28 -2.11 22.91 5.00
N THR A 29 -2.38 23.61 3.90
CA THR A 29 -3.27 24.78 3.89
C THR A 29 -4.69 24.43 4.33
N MET A 30 -5.19 23.24 3.97
CA MET A 30 -6.51 22.77 4.42
C MET A 30 -6.53 22.42 5.91
N SER A 31 -5.52 21.71 6.40
CA SER A 31 -5.38 21.38 7.83
C SER A 31 -3.93 21.06 8.18
N PRO A 32 -3.23 21.95 8.92
CA PRO A 32 -1.87 21.69 9.40
C PRO A 32 -1.77 20.49 10.36
N LYS A 33 -2.89 20.11 11.00
CA LYS A 33 -2.98 19.00 11.95
C LYS A 33 -3.34 17.67 11.28
N MET A 34 -3.47 17.63 9.95
CA MET A 34 -3.84 16.41 9.21
C MET A 34 -2.91 15.25 9.57
N LYS A 35 -3.50 14.07 9.77
CA LYS A 35 -2.77 12.81 9.89
C LYS A 35 -2.64 12.18 8.50
N LEU A 36 -1.45 11.72 8.15
CA LEU A 36 -1.13 11.15 6.84
C LEU A 36 -0.72 9.69 7.01
N ILE A 37 -1.26 8.83 6.15
CA ILE A 37 -0.94 7.40 6.13
C ILE A 37 -0.25 7.09 4.80
N ILE A 38 0.94 6.50 4.86
CA ILE A 38 1.72 6.13 3.68
C ILE A 38 2.00 4.63 3.74
N VAL A 39 1.39 3.86 2.85
CA VAL A 39 1.68 2.43 2.70
C VAL A 39 2.82 2.25 1.72
N VAL A 40 3.93 1.67 2.18
CA VAL A 40 5.12 1.38 1.36
C VAL A 40 5.34 -0.12 1.23
N ARG A 41 6.13 -0.52 0.25
CA ARG A 41 6.47 -1.91 -0.09
C ARG A 41 7.92 -1.93 -0.57
N ASP A 42 8.56 -3.09 -0.66
CA ASP A 42 9.80 -3.24 -1.44
C ASP A 42 9.66 -2.52 -2.81
N PRO A 43 10.51 -1.52 -3.09
CA PRO A 43 10.39 -0.70 -4.29
C PRO A 43 10.57 -1.50 -5.59
N VAL A 44 11.32 -2.62 -5.58
CA VAL A 44 11.46 -3.50 -6.74
C VAL A 44 10.12 -4.19 -7.02
N THR A 45 9.57 -4.86 -6.00
CA THR A 45 8.28 -5.54 -6.14
C THR A 45 7.14 -4.56 -6.45
N ARG A 46 7.19 -3.34 -5.91
CA ARG A 46 6.26 -2.25 -6.23
C ARG A 46 6.34 -1.85 -7.71
N ALA A 47 7.54 -1.72 -8.28
CA ALA A 47 7.72 -1.41 -9.69
C ALA A 47 7.17 -2.50 -10.62
N ILE A 48 7.43 -3.77 -10.30
CA ILE A 48 6.88 -4.91 -11.05
C ILE A 48 5.35 -4.92 -10.97
N SER A 49 4.78 -4.57 -9.82
CA SER A 49 3.32 -4.50 -9.63
C SER A 49 2.69 -3.39 -10.49
N ASP A 50 3.33 -2.22 -10.55
CA ASP A 50 2.92 -1.08 -11.38
C ASP A 50 2.94 -1.44 -12.87
N TYR A 51 4.03 -2.04 -13.34
CA TYR A 51 4.15 -2.61 -14.68
C TYR A 51 3.03 -3.60 -14.99
N THR A 52 2.77 -4.53 -14.07
CA THR A 52 1.75 -5.58 -14.23
C THR A 52 0.36 -4.94 -14.40
N GLN A 53 0.08 -3.87 -13.64
CA GLN A 53 -1.16 -3.12 -13.79
C GLN A 53 -1.24 -2.35 -15.11
N ALA A 54 -0.14 -1.76 -15.57
CA ALA A 54 -0.08 -1.08 -16.86
C ALA A 54 -0.28 -2.06 -18.04
N LYS A 55 0.41 -3.21 -18.02
CA LYS A 55 0.31 -4.28 -19.03
C LYS A 55 -1.09 -4.87 -19.12
N ALA A 56 -1.79 -5.01 -17.99
CA ALA A 56 -3.18 -5.45 -17.98
C ALA A 56 -4.13 -4.47 -18.71
N LYS A 57 -3.76 -3.19 -18.83
CA LYS A 57 -4.54 -2.16 -19.56
C LYS A 57 -4.05 -1.97 -21.01
N LYS A 58 -2.76 -2.19 -21.27
CA LYS A 58 -2.11 -2.03 -22.58
C LYS A 58 -1.47 -3.35 -23.00
N LYS A 59 -2.17 -4.11 -23.86
CA LYS A 59 -1.75 -5.46 -24.27
C LYS A 59 -0.38 -5.47 -24.96
N GLN A 60 -0.07 -4.46 -25.77
CA GLN A 60 1.21 -4.30 -26.44
C GLN A 60 2.11 -3.37 -25.61
N MET A 61 2.84 -3.96 -24.66
CA MET A 61 3.89 -3.29 -23.90
C MET A 61 5.17 -4.10 -24.00
N PRO A 62 6.34 -3.44 -24.08
CA PRO A 62 7.62 -4.11 -23.92
C PRO A 62 7.68 -4.91 -22.62
N SER A 63 8.63 -5.84 -22.54
CA SER A 63 8.99 -6.55 -21.31
C SER A 63 9.35 -5.58 -20.18
N PHE A 64 9.37 -6.09 -18.95
CA PHE A 64 9.72 -5.26 -17.80
C PHE A 64 11.19 -4.80 -17.91
N GLU A 65 12.05 -5.69 -18.38
CA GLU A 65 13.47 -5.50 -18.64
C GLU A 65 13.70 -4.41 -19.68
N GLU A 66 13.03 -4.47 -20.83
CA GLU A 66 13.11 -3.43 -21.85
C GLU A 66 12.67 -2.07 -21.29
N MET A 67 11.62 -2.02 -20.47
CA MET A 67 11.16 -0.78 -19.84
C MET A 67 12.15 -0.22 -18.81
N VAL A 68 12.90 -1.08 -18.11
CA VAL A 68 13.93 -0.69 -17.14
C VAL A 68 15.17 -0.13 -17.85
N PHE A 69 15.56 -0.71 -18.98
CA PHE A 69 16.80 -0.34 -19.70
C PHE A 69 16.59 0.56 -20.93
N LEU A 70 15.35 0.92 -21.26
CA LEU A 70 15.02 1.74 -22.42
C LEU A 70 15.85 3.04 -22.47
N GLY A 71 16.63 3.22 -23.54
CA GLY A 71 17.51 4.39 -23.72
C GLY A 71 18.94 4.24 -23.19
N GLY A 72 19.46 3.01 -23.10
CA GLY A 72 20.91 2.75 -22.97
C GLY A 72 21.46 2.99 -21.56
N SER A 73 20.85 2.36 -20.55
CA SER A 73 21.42 2.14 -19.19
C SER A 73 20.89 3.01 -18.04
N ARG A 74 19.73 3.69 -18.16
CA ARG A 74 19.16 4.44 -17.03
C ARG A 74 17.68 4.16 -16.79
N ALA A 75 17.41 3.33 -15.79
CA ALA A 75 16.09 3.15 -15.16
C ALA A 75 15.47 4.44 -14.58
N LYS A 76 16.22 5.55 -14.56
CA LYS A 76 15.85 6.81 -13.90
C LYS A 76 14.63 7.52 -14.49
N ASN A 77 14.26 7.25 -15.74
CA ASN A 77 13.22 8.02 -16.43
C ASN A 77 11.82 7.42 -16.35
N TRP A 78 11.70 6.11 -16.10
CA TRP A 78 10.39 5.47 -16.04
C TRP A 78 9.67 5.80 -14.72
N GLY A 79 8.42 6.26 -14.82
CA GLY A 79 7.60 6.64 -13.67
C GLY A 79 7.49 5.56 -12.61
N ALA A 80 7.41 4.27 -13.00
CA ALA A 80 7.35 3.18 -12.05
C ALA A 80 8.64 3.07 -11.21
N ILE A 81 9.81 3.31 -11.78
CA ILE A 81 11.05 3.26 -11.00
C ILE A 81 11.13 4.47 -10.06
N ARG A 82 10.78 5.65 -10.57
CA ARG A 82 10.84 6.90 -9.80
C ARG A 82 9.97 6.86 -8.53
N ILE A 83 8.75 6.30 -8.61
CA ILE A 83 7.83 6.20 -7.46
C ILE A 83 8.44 5.40 -6.30
N GLY A 84 9.29 4.40 -6.58
CA GLY A 84 9.98 3.59 -5.56
C GLY A 84 11.03 4.35 -4.76
N VAL A 85 11.44 5.54 -5.18
CA VAL A 85 12.42 6.37 -4.46
C VAL A 85 11.73 7.17 -3.35
N TYR A 86 11.25 6.46 -2.32
CA TYR A 86 10.37 7.02 -1.28
C TYR A 86 10.97 8.19 -0.51
N SER A 87 12.27 8.16 -0.22
CA SER A 87 12.99 9.23 0.49
C SER A 87 12.86 10.59 -0.19
N ASN A 88 12.89 10.63 -1.52
CA ASN A 88 12.74 11.88 -2.29
C ASN A 88 11.36 12.53 -2.08
N TYR A 89 10.31 11.71 -2.02
CA TYR A 89 8.96 12.20 -1.81
C TYR A 89 8.72 12.53 -0.34
N LEU A 90 9.12 11.65 0.58
CA LEU A 90 8.97 11.88 2.02
C LEU A 90 9.65 13.18 2.46
N LYS A 91 10.83 13.50 1.92
CA LYS A 91 11.53 14.77 2.21
C LYS A 91 10.68 15.99 1.84
N ARG A 92 9.83 15.91 0.82
CA ARG A 92 8.90 16.98 0.42
C ARG A 92 7.74 17.11 1.40
N TRP A 93 7.19 15.98 1.85
CA TRP A 93 6.10 15.97 2.83
C TRP A 93 6.55 16.49 4.20
N LEU A 94 7.75 16.13 4.63
CA LEU A 94 8.36 16.58 5.89
C LEU A 94 8.67 18.07 5.94
N LYS A 95 8.63 18.80 4.81
CA LYS A 95 8.69 20.28 4.81
C LYS A 95 7.43 20.94 5.35
N TYR A 96 6.30 20.21 5.37
CA TYR A 96 5.00 20.74 5.74
C TYR A 96 4.44 20.05 6.99
N PHE A 97 4.62 18.73 7.11
CA PHE A 97 4.09 17.96 8.23
C PHE A 97 5.22 17.43 9.10
N PRO A 98 5.12 17.55 10.44
CA PRO A 98 6.08 16.91 11.32
C PRO A 98 5.97 15.38 11.20
N ALA A 99 7.06 14.65 11.47
CA ALA A 99 7.10 13.19 11.35
C ALA A 99 5.98 12.49 12.15
N ARG A 100 5.64 13.00 13.34
CA ARG A 100 4.54 12.48 14.18
C ARG A 100 3.15 12.53 13.53
N ASN A 101 2.97 13.31 12.46
CA ASN A 101 1.72 13.40 11.70
C ASN A 101 1.70 12.43 10.51
N ILE A 102 2.77 11.66 10.29
CA ILE A 102 2.91 10.73 9.17
C ILE A 102 3.15 9.33 9.73
N HIS A 103 2.21 8.42 9.46
CA HIS A 103 2.36 7.01 9.78
C HIS A 103 2.74 6.21 8.53
N ILE A 104 3.82 5.43 8.63
CA ILE A 104 4.30 4.57 7.56
C ILE A 104 3.80 3.15 7.84
N VAL A 105 2.99 2.63 6.93
CA VAL A 105 2.48 1.25 6.97
C VAL A 105 3.39 0.36 6.15
N HIS A 106 3.85 -0.75 6.74
CA HIS A 106 4.67 -1.77 6.10
C HIS A 106 3.80 -2.72 5.28
N GLY A 107 3.87 -2.61 3.95
CA GLY A 107 3.00 -3.34 3.02
C GLY A 107 3.15 -4.87 3.07
N GLU A 108 4.36 -5.39 3.26
CA GLU A 108 4.59 -6.82 3.45
C GLU A 108 3.97 -7.32 4.76
N ARG A 109 4.12 -6.56 5.85
CA ARG A 109 3.49 -6.91 7.13
C ARG A 109 1.97 -6.81 7.05
N LEU A 110 1.41 -5.85 6.32
CA LEU A 110 -0.03 -5.79 6.06
C LEU A 110 -0.57 -7.02 5.31
N ILE A 111 0.28 -7.75 4.58
CA ILE A 111 -0.10 -9.02 3.93
C ILE A 111 0.05 -10.19 4.91
N ASN A 112 1.17 -10.26 5.63
CA ASN A 112 1.54 -11.42 6.43
C ASN A 112 0.93 -11.42 7.84
N ASP A 113 0.72 -10.25 8.41
CA ASP A 113 0.22 -9.99 9.77
C ASP A 113 -0.62 -8.68 9.80
N PRO A 114 -1.78 -8.66 9.12
CA PRO A 114 -2.62 -7.47 9.00
C PRO A 114 -3.15 -6.97 10.35
N GLY A 115 -3.42 -7.86 11.30
CA GLY A 115 -3.92 -7.49 12.63
C GLY A 115 -2.91 -6.61 13.38
N ALA A 116 -1.64 -7.03 13.43
CA ALA A 116 -0.63 -6.26 14.14
C ALA A 116 -0.29 -4.93 13.43
N GLU A 117 -0.27 -4.92 12.09
CA GLU A 117 -0.02 -3.69 11.34
C GLU A 117 -1.15 -2.66 11.52
N LEU A 118 -2.41 -3.12 11.56
CA LEU A 118 -3.56 -2.25 11.79
C LEU A 118 -3.72 -1.84 13.26
N ALA A 119 -3.18 -2.59 14.22
CA ALA A 119 -3.10 -2.14 15.61
C ALA A 119 -2.29 -0.84 15.71
N LEU A 120 -1.13 -0.77 15.05
CA LEU A 120 -0.30 0.45 15.00
C LEU A 120 -1.02 1.63 14.33
N LEU A 121 -1.79 1.35 13.27
CA LEU A 121 -2.56 2.39 12.60
C LEU A 121 -3.72 2.91 13.46
N GLN A 122 -4.41 2.02 14.20
CA GLN A 122 -5.46 2.41 15.14
C GLN A 122 -4.90 3.32 16.24
N ASP A 123 -3.75 2.96 16.83
CA ASP A 123 -3.06 3.80 17.81
C ASP A 123 -2.71 5.18 17.24
N PHE A 124 -2.11 5.19 16.03
CA PHE A 124 -1.74 6.43 15.37
C PHE A 124 -2.95 7.34 15.12
N LEU A 125 -4.10 6.77 14.77
CA LEU A 125 -5.34 7.53 14.57
C LEU A 125 -6.00 7.95 15.88
N GLY A 126 -5.66 7.31 17.00
CA GLY A 126 -6.33 7.51 18.30
C GLY A 126 -7.66 6.77 18.37
N LEU A 127 -7.76 5.63 17.67
CA LEU A 127 -8.93 4.77 17.64
C LEU A 127 -8.74 3.60 18.61
N GLU A 128 -9.85 3.11 19.15
CA GLU A 128 -9.87 1.86 19.89
C GLU A 128 -9.47 0.68 18.98
N ARG A 129 -8.70 -0.28 19.51
CA ARG A 129 -8.23 -1.46 18.75
C ARG A 129 -9.33 -2.50 18.57
N GLN A 130 -10.26 -2.19 17.68
CA GLN A 130 -11.40 -3.05 17.33
C GLN A 130 -11.06 -4.01 16.17
N VAL A 131 -10.16 -3.61 15.27
CA VAL A 131 -9.66 -4.47 14.21
C VAL A 131 -8.48 -5.29 14.75
N THR A 132 -8.68 -6.59 14.82
CA THR A 132 -7.73 -7.57 15.37
C THR A 132 -7.39 -8.64 14.34
N GLN A 133 -6.51 -9.59 14.68
CA GLN A 133 -6.15 -10.68 13.78
C GLN A 133 -7.36 -11.56 13.41
N GLU A 134 -8.35 -11.67 14.31
CA GLU A 134 -9.59 -12.41 14.07
C GLU A 134 -10.49 -11.76 13.00
N SER A 135 -10.25 -10.48 12.67
CA SER A 135 -10.92 -9.77 11.58
C SER A 135 -10.44 -10.21 10.20
N PHE A 136 -9.45 -11.11 10.14
CA PHE A 136 -8.86 -11.61 8.91
C PHE A 136 -8.99 -13.12 8.77
N TYR A 137 -9.07 -13.57 7.52
CA TYR A 137 -8.98 -14.95 7.10
C TYR A 137 -7.96 -15.04 5.97
N PHE A 138 -7.00 -15.97 6.06
CA PHE A 138 -6.02 -16.16 5.00
C PHE A 138 -6.54 -17.16 3.97
N ASP A 139 -6.74 -16.69 2.73
CA ASP A 139 -7.14 -17.55 1.62
C ASP A 139 -5.88 -18.20 1.00
N PRO A 140 -5.70 -19.53 1.12
CA PRO A 140 -4.49 -20.22 0.65
C PRO A 140 -4.33 -20.18 -0.87
N VAL A 141 -5.42 -20.02 -1.61
CA VAL A 141 -5.42 -19.93 -3.09
C VAL A 141 -5.04 -18.53 -3.52
N LYS A 142 -5.62 -17.50 -2.89
CA LYS A 142 -5.29 -16.10 -3.21
C LYS A 142 -3.93 -15.68 -2.67
N LYS A 143 -3.46 -16.29 -1.58
CA LYS A 143 -2.23 -15.92 -0.86
C LYS A 143 -2.26 -14.48 -0.31
N PHE A 144 -3.46 -13.96 -0.05
CA PHE A 144 -3.70 -12.65 0.56
C PHE A 144 -4.77 -12.78 1.65
N PRO A 145 -4.69 -11.97 2.72
CA PRO A 145 -5.73 -11.92 3.73
C PRO A 145 -7.03 -11.35 3.14
N CYS A 146 -8.15 -11.94 3.54
CA CYS A 146 -9.50 -11.48 3.30
C CYS A 146 -10.11 -10.99 4.62
N LEU A 147 -11.09 -10.09 4.54
CA LEU A 147 -11.82 -9.64 5.72
C LEU A 147 -12.78 -10.74 6.19
N ARG A 148 -12.91 -10.89 7.51
CA ARG A 148 -13.87 -11.77 8.17
C ARG A 148 -14.67 -10.93 9.16
N TYR A 149 -15.99 -10.95 9.04
CA TYR A 149 -16.89 -10.22 9.94
C TYR A 149 -18.11 -11.05 10.30
N LYS A 150 -18.72 -10.74 11.44
CA LYS A 150 -19.98 -11.37 11.87
C LYS A 150 -21.12 -10.88 10.98
N GLN A 151 -21.94 -11.79 10.47
CA GLN A 151 -23.12 -11.42 9.71
C GLN A 151 -24.08 -10.63 10.61
N SER A 152 -24.25 -9.34 10.32
CA SER A 152 -25.34 -8.55 10.88
C SER A 152 -26.65 -8.97 10.21
N LEU A 153 -27.73 -9.08 10.99
CA LEU A 153 -29.10 -9.46 10.57
C LEU A 153 -29.77 -8.45 9.59
N SER A 154 -29.02 -7.65 8.83
CA SER A 154 -29.59 -6.66 7.91
C SER A 154 -28.79 -6.51 6.62
N SER A 155 -29.02 -7.42 5.67
CA SER A 155 -29.14 -7.09 4.23
C SER A 155 -29.30 -8.39 3.44
N SER A 156 -30.55 -8.74 3.18
CA SER A 156 -31.02 -9.75 2.24
C SER A 156 -30.55 -9.44 0.82
N SER A 157 -29.86 -10.40 0.19
CA SER A 157 -29.93 -10.71 -1.26
C SER A 157 -28.88 -11.74 -1.69
N SER A 158 -29.01 -12.98 -1.21
CA SER A 158 -28.60 -14.16 -1.99
C SER A 158 -29.06 -15.43 -1.28
N SER A 159 -29.90 -16.20 -1.97
CA SER A 159 -30.53 -17.43 -1.54
C SER A 159 -29.50 -18.52 -1.22
N SER A 160 -29.16 -18.69 0.05
CA SER A 160 -28.51 -19.90 0.54
C SER A 160 -29.00 -20.20 1.96
N LYS A 161 -29.51 -21.42 2.15
CA LYS A 161 -30.18 -21.93 3.36
C LYS A 161 -29.39 -21.63 4.65
N PRO A 162 -30.08 -21.37 5.78
CA PRO A 162 -29.42 -21.11 7.06
C PRO A 162 -28.93 -22.43 7.66
N THR A 163 -27.63 -22.54 7.89
CA THR A 163 -27.04 -23.57 8.76
C THR A 163 -26.71 -22.96 10.12
N THR A 164 -27.05 -23.69 11.16
CA THR A 164 -26.87 -23.37 12.58
C THR A 164 -25.40 -23.32 12.99
N SER A 165 -24.80 -22.14 12.88
CA SER A 165 -23.59 -21.69 13.57
C SER A 165 -23.46 -20.20 13.31
N SER A 166 -22.90 -19.40 14.22
CA SER A 166 -22.67 -17.96 14.00
C SER A 166 -21.86 -17.75 12.71
N SER A 167 -22.54 -17.48 11.60
CA SER A 167 -21.94 -17.49 10.27
C SER A 167 -21.10 -16.23 10.08
N PHE A 168 -19.79 -16.40 10.09
CA PHE A 168 -18.87 -15.36 9.67
C PHE A 168 -18.95 -15.22 8.14
N GLN A 169 -19.09 -13.99 7.66
CA GLN A 169 -18.97 -13.68 6.24
C GLN A 169 -17.53 -13.28 5.94
N THR A 170 -17.01 -13.75 4.81
CA THR A 170 -15.69 -13.38 4.31
C THR A 170 -15.79 -12.52 3.06
N GLN A 171 -15.01 -11.44 3.02
CA GLN A 171 -14.89 -10.59 1.84
C GLN A 171 -13.43 -10.41 1.45
N CYS A 172 -13.07 -10.96 0.30
CA CYS A 172 -11.75 -10.77 -0.28
C CYS A 172 -11.71 -9.56 -1.22
N LEU A 173 -10.52 -9.00 -1.42
CA LEU A 173 -10.31 -8.03 -2.49
C LEU A 173 -10.60 -8.63 -3.88
N GLY A 174 -11.05 -7.78 -4.81
CA GLY A 174 -11.43 -8.19 -6.16
C GLY A 174 -10.23 -8.64 -7.03
N LYS A 175 -10.53 -9.22 -8.20
CA LYS A 175 -9.54 -9.83 -9.13
C LYS A 175 -8.42 -8.90 -9.60
N THR A 176 -8.57 -7.58 -9.44
CA THR A 176 -7.55 -6.58 -9.78
C THR A 176 -6.48 -6.40 -8.70
N LYS A 177 -6.63 -7.05 -7.54
CA LYS A 177 -5.68 -7.05 -6.42
C LYS A 177 -4.96 -8.38 -6.36
N GLY A 178 -3.65 -8.36 -6.14
CA GLY A 178 -2.84 -9.58 -6.11
C GLY A 178 -2.58 -10.22 -7.49
N ARG A 179 -2.44 -9.41 -8.56
CA ARG A 179 -2.14 -9.95 -9.90
C ARG A 179 -0.83 -10.74 -9.90
N ARG A 180 -0.80 -11.84 -10.65
CA ARG A 180 0.43 -12.60 -10.90
C ARG A 180 1.44 -11.70 -11.61
N HIS A 181 2.62 -11.56 -11.01
CA HIS A 181 3.73 -10.80 -11.59
C HIS A 181 4.41 -11.62 -12.70
N PRO A 182 4.97 -10.98 -13.73
CA PRO A 182 5.85 -11.66 -14.68
C PRO A 182 7.09 -12.21 -13.97
N LYS A 183 7.70 -13.25 -14.54
CA LYS A 183 9.07 -13.61 -14.17
C LYS A 183 9.98 -12.50 -14.69
N VAL A 184 10.84 -11.99 -13.82
CA VAL A 184 11.82 -10.95 -14.16
C VAL A 184 13.21 -11.55 -14.08
N ASP A 185 14.05 -11.20 -15.04
CA ASP A 185 15.44 -11.63 -15.10
C ASP A 185 16.21 -11.31 -13.79
N PRO A 186 16.97 -12.27 -13.21
CA PRO A 186 17.71 -12.06 -11.96
C PRO A 186 18.73 -10.93 -11.99
N MET A 187 19.36 -10.65 -13.13
CA MET A 187 20.31 -9.53 -13.25
C MET A 187 19.57 -8.20 -13.20
N THR A 188 18.39 -8.12 -13.81
CA THR A 188 17.50 -6.96 -13.72
C THR A 188 17.03 -6.71 -12.28
N LEU A 189 16.70 -7.77 -11.53
CA LEU A 189 16.34 -7.65 -10.11
C LEU A 189 17.51 -7.13 -9.27
N THR A 190 18.71 -7.67 -9.50
CA THR A 190 19.94 -7.26 -8.79
C THR A 190 20.26 -5.79 -9.06
N TYR A 191 20.24 -5.40 -10.33
CA TYR A 191 20.43 -4.00 -10.75
C TYR A 191 19.45 -3.04 -10.04
N LEU A 192 18.16 -3.40 -10.00
CA LEU A 192 17.16 -2.56 -9.34
C LEU A 192 17.33 -2.49 -7.83
N ARG A 193 17.71 -3.59 -7.17
CA ARG A 193 18.01 -3.61 -5.73
C ARG A 193 19.18 -2.68 -5.42
N ASP A 194 20.27 -2.77 -6.18
CA ASP A 194 21.43 -1.91 -6.00
C ASP A 194 21.11 -0.44 -6.29
N TYR A 195 20.27 -0.17 -7.29
CA TYR A 195 19.75 1.16 -7.57
C TYR A 195 18.95 1.73 -6.38
N TYR A 196 18.07 0.95 -5.76
CA TYR A 196 17.23 1.42 -4.64
C TYR A 196 17.96 1.45 -3.29
N ARG A 197 18.97 0.60 -3.08
CA ARG A 197 19.70 0.42 -1.82
C ARG A 197 20.05 1.75 -1.11
N PRO A 198 20.73 2.72 -1.74
CA PRO A 198 21.06 3.99 -1.06
C PRO A 198 19.81 4.80 -0.67
N TYR A 199 18.75 4.76 -1.48
CA TYR A 199 17.50 5.46 -1.21
C TYR A 199 16.69 4.80 -0.09
N ASN A 200 16.71 3.46 -0.01
CA ASN A 200 16.10 2.68 1.06
C ASN A 200 16.78 2.99 2.39
N GLN A 201 18.12 2.99 2.43
CA GLN A 201 18.87 3.34 3.64
C GLN A 201 18.61 4.77 4.11
N LEU A 202 18.46 5.72 3.18
CA LEU A 202 18.03 7.07 3.53
C LEU A 202 16.59 7.08 4.08
N PHE A 203 15.67 6.37 3.43
CA PHE A 203 14.28 6.29 3.87
C PHE A 203 14.16 5.69 5.28
N TYR A 204 14.87 4.59 5.57
CA TYR A 204 14.89 3.96 6.89
C TYR A 204 15.36 4.92 7.98
N ARG A 205 16.44 5.66 7.73
CA ARG A 205 16.92 6.70 8.65
C ARG A 205 15.88 7.80 8.88
N MET A 206 15.15 8.20 7.83
CA MET A 206 14.12 9.23 7.93
C MET A 206 12.90 8.80 8.76
N ILE A 207 12.55 7.51 8.74
CA ILE A 207 11.37 6.98 9.43
C ILE A 207 11.70 6.29 10.75
N GLY A 208 12.99 6.07 11.06
CA GLY A 208 13.45 5.38 12.26
C GLY A 208 13.20 3.87 12.27
N VAL A 209 12.87 3.27 11.12
CA VAL A 209 12.53 1.84 10.98
C VAL A 209 13.21 1.27 9.75
N ASN A 210 13.82 0.10 9.91
CA ASN A 210 14.42 -0.66 8.81
C ASN A 210 13.46 -1.77 8.36
N PHE A 211 12.99 -1.70 7.12
CA PHE A 211 12.09 -2.72 6.55
C PHE A 211 12.83 -3.91 5.91
N ALA A 212 14.15 -3.94 5.98
CA ALA A 212 14.99 -5.03 5.48
C ALA A 212 14.67 -5.43 4.01
N TRP A 213 14.36 -4.44 3.16
CA TRP A 213 14.21 -4.70 1.73
C TRP A 213 15.58 -5.08 1.14
N PRO A 214 15.62 -6.09 0.24
CA PRO A 214 16.87 -6.65 -0.29
C PRO A 214 17.68 -5.71 -1.19
#